data_AF-A0A139A734-F1
#
_entry.id   AF-A0A139A734-F1
#
_cell.length_a   1.000
_cell.length_b   1.000
_cell.length_c   1.000
_cell.angle_alpha   90.00
_cell.angle_beta   90.00
_cell.angle_gamma   90.00
#
_symmetry.space_group_name_H-M   'P 1'
#
loop_
_entity.id
_entity.type
_entity.pdbx_description
1 polymer ?
#
loop_
_entity_poly.entity_id
_entity_poly.type
_entity_poly.pdbx_seq_one_letter_code
_entity_poly.pdbx_strand_id
1 'polypeptide(L)'
;MVHESLTHHTPIARDSFPLPSQIPTDEDSKWILQPCADLLEAQLPPIPESDSAVEGDAAAFMWLRRWLALEGNRVLYYKWLDHALKLYIEDPTSHRQYAMVTSLIAQGLASIREDGSNVREGLKQCGKEDLERMVAAVEKLEVTKLKSIARYQVARSQSVCGVQDFSSECDELQKSLSSLTEKVNTSVEDVRAEMADLSSA
;
A
#
# COMPACT_ATOMS: atom_id res chain seq x y z
N MET A 1 3.90 -22.18 -48.87
CA MET A 1 5.01 -21.40 -48.29
C MET A 1 4.39 -20.31 -47.45
N VAL A 2 4.82 -20.23 -46.19
CA VAL A 2 4.13 -19.59 -45.08
C VAL A 2 4.32 -18.07 -45.15
N HIS A 3 3.23 -17.33 -44.96
CA HIS A 3 3.22 -15.87 -44.76
C HIS A 3 3.72 -15.55 -43.35
N GLU A 4 4.84 -14.85 -43.24
CA GLU A 4 5.28 -14.22 -41.99
C GLU A 4 4.42 -12.98 -41.73
N SER A 5 3.67 -13.01 -40.63
CA SER A 5 2.95 -11.84 -40.11
C SER A 5 3.82 -11.19 -39.04
N LEU A 6 4.41 -10.04 -39.36
CA LEU A 6 5.07 -9.16 -38.39
C LEU A 6 4.01 -8.41 -37.58
N THR A 7 3.80 -8.81 -36.33
CA THR A 7 3.03 -8.03 -35.37
C THR A 7 3.87 -6.86 -34.86
N HIS A 8 3.53 -5.65 -35.30
CA HIS A 8 4.05 -4.42 -34.72
C HIS A 8 3.57 -4.26 -33.27
N HIS A 9 4.44 -4.47 -32.30
CA HIS A 9 4.22 -4.02 -30.93
C HIS A 9 4.45 -2.51 -30.86
N THR A 10 3.37 -1.76 -30.65
CA THR A 10 3.42 -0.32 -30.36
C THR A 10 4.04 -0.12 -28.97
N PRO A 11 5.00 0.80 -28.80
CA PRO A 11 5.56 1.09 -27.48
C PRO A 11 4.48 1.77 -26.62
N ILE A 12 4.24 1.21 -25.44
CA ILE A 12 3.29 1.74 -24.45
C ILE A 12 3.84 3.09 -23.96
N ALA A 13 3.12 4.17 -24.27
CA ALA A 13 3.42 5.50 -23.77
C ALA A 13 3.32 5.51 -22.23
N ARG A 14 4.36 6.01 -21.56
CA ARG A 14 4.52 6.02 -20.10
C ARG A 14 3.60 7.00 -19.36
N ASP A 15 2.91 7.88 -20.07
CA ASP A 15 2.24 9.03 -19.47
C ASP A 15 0.77 9.11 -19.89
N SER A 16 -0.11 8.37 -19.21
CA SER A 16 -1.55 8.65 -19.14
C SER A 16 -2.17 7.79 -18.04
N PHE A 17 -2.09 8.26 -16.80
CA PHE A 17 -2.91 7.69 -15.73
C PHE A 17 -4.35 8.20 -15.88
N PRO A 18 -5.36 7.32 -15.84
CA PRO A 18 -6.75 7.75 -15.95
C PRO A 18 -7.17 8.55 -14.71
N LEU A 19 -7.89 9.64 -14.94
CA LEU A 19 -8.51 10.43 -13.86
C LEU A 19 -9.63 9.62 -13.20
N PRO A 20 -10.01 9.90 -11.93
CA PRO A 20 -11.13 9.23 -11.25
C PRO A 20 -12.45 9.25 -12.03
N SER A 21 -12.66 10.26 -12.89
CA SER A 21 -13.83 10.35 -13.79
C SER A 21 -13.80 9.39 -14.99
N GLN A 22 -12.70 8.65 -15.18
CA GLN A 22 -12.49 7.72 -16.30
C GLN A 22 -12.54 6.25 -15.87
N ILE A 23 -12.97 5.98 -14.63
CA ILE A 23 -13.19 4.64 -14.10
C ILE A 23 -14.32 3.96 -14.91
N PRO A 24 -14.07 2.84 -15.62
CA PRO A 24 -15.10 2.09 -16.33
C PRO A 24 -16.22 1.66 -15.38
N THR A 25 -17.46 1.88 -15.79
CA THR A 25 -18.68 1.51 -15.03
C THR A 25 -19.13 0.07 -15.27
N ASP A 26 -18.29 -0.75 -15.90
CA ASP A 26 -18.58 -2.17 -16.13
C ASP A 26 -18.86 -2.88 -14.80
N GLU A 27 -19.98 -3.59 -14.73
CA GLU A 27 -20.40 -4.34 -13.53
C GLU A 27 -19.32 -5.32 -13.09
N ASP A 28 -18.56 -5.88 -14.04
CA ASP A 28 -17.50 -6.86 -13.76
C ASP A 28 -16.27 -6.23 -13.10
N SER A 29 -16.13 -4.89 -13.13
CA SER A 29 -15.01 -4.17 -12.50
C SER A 29 -15.41 -3.44 -11.20
N LYS A 30 -16.72 -3.18 -11.00
CA LYS A 30 -17.23 -2.43 -9.84
C LYS A 30 -16.79 -3.01 -8.51
N TRP A 31 -16.74 -4.33 -8.38
CA TRP A 31 -16.47 -5.00 -7.11
C TRP A 31 -15.01 -4.84 -6.64
N ILE A 32 -14.06 -4.49 -7.51
CA ILE A 32 -12.66 -4.22 -7.12
C ILE A 32 -12.46 -2.72 -6.91
N LEU A 33 -13.08 -1.92 -7.76
CA LEU A 33 -12.87 -0.48 -7.82
C LEU A 33 -13.64 0.26 -6.73
N GLN A 34 -14.86 -0.17 -6.44
CA GLN A 34 -15.69 0.46 -5.42
C GLN A 34 -15.06 0.33 -4.03
N PRO A 35 -14.60 -0.85 -3.56
CA PRO A 35 -13.92 -0.93 -2.28
C PRO A 35 -12.64 -0.09 -2.22
N CYS A 36 -11.89 0.00 -3.32
CA CYS A 36 -10.70 0.86 -3.39
C CYS A 36 -11.07 2.35 -3.24
N ALA A 37 -12.12 2.79 -3.91
CA ALA A 37 -12.64 4.15 -3.81
C ALA A 37 -13.22 4.44 -2.42
N ASP A 38 -14.02 3.52 -1.87
CA ASP A 38 -14.62 3.65 -0.55
C ASP A 38 -13.55 3.79 0.55
N LEU A 39 -12.41 3.11 0.41
CA LEU A 39 -11.30 3.21 1.36
C LEU A 39 -10.50 4.52 1.20
N LEU A 40 -10.41 5.06 -0.01
CA LEU A 40 -9.87 6.41 -0.23
C LEU A 40 -10.77 7.47 0.41
N GLU A 41 -12.08 7.23 0.44
CA GLU A 41 -13.07 8.12 1.06
C GLU A 41 -13.31 7.84 2.55
N ALA A 42 -12.81 6.72 3.08
CA ALA A 42 -13.00 6.32 4.46
C ALA A 42 -12.37 7.35 5.41
N GLN A 43 -13.20 7.90 6.30
CA GLN A 43 -12.73 8.89 7.28
C GLN A 43 -11.78 8.23 8.29
N LEU A 44 -10.54 8.74 8.32
CA LEU A 44 -9.59 8.43 9.37
C LEU A 44 -10.02 9.08 10.70
N PRO A 45 -9.61 8.51 11.85
CA PRO A 45 -9.81 9.15 13.15
C PRO A 45 -9.34 10.60 13.10
N PRO A 46 -10.10 11.58 13.62
CA PRO A 46 -9.78 12.98 13.46
C PRO A 46 -8.37 13.30 13.97
N ILE A 47 -7.71 14.25 13.30
CA ILE A 47 -6.45 14.81 13.77
C ILE A 47 -6.74 15.50 15.11
N PRO A 48 -5.98 15.23 16.19
CA PRO A 48 -6.10 15.98 17.43
C PRO A 48 -5.90 17.47 17.15
N GLU A 49 -6.85 18.31 17.57
CA GLU A 49 -6.73 19.77 17.42
C GLU A 49 -5.59 20.28 18.31
N SER A 50 -4.68 21.07 17.71
CA SER A 50 -3.51 21.66 18.39
C SER A 50 -3.86 22.55 19.58
N ASP A 51 -5.11 23.05 19.63
CA ASP A 51 -5.56 24.06 20.58
C ASP A 51 -6.23 23.45 21.83
N SER A 52 -6.45 22.13 21.84
CA SER A 52 -6.93 21.44 23.02
C SER A 52 -5.75 21.07 23.92
N ALA A 53 -5.76 21.54 25.18
CA ALA A 53 -4.75 21.28 26.19
C ALA A 53 -4.72 19.81 26.68
N VAL A 54 -4.83 18.85 25.76
CA VAL A 54 -4.70 17.43 26.01
C VAL A 54 -3.20 17.12 26.05
N GLU A 55 -2.59 17.30 27.21
CA GLU A 55 -1.14 17.16 27.35
C GLU A 55 -0.68 15.69 27.32
N GLY A 56 0.45 15.48 26.63
CA GLY A 56 1.29 14.29 26.70
C GLY A 56 0.66 13.00 26.17
N ASP A 57 0.19 12.16 27.08
CA ASP A 57 -0.08 10.75 26.80
C ASP A 57 -1.39 10.53 26.04
N ALA A 58 -2.44 11.30 26.38
CA ALA A 58 -3.73 11.20 25.71
C ALA A 58 -3.66 11.69 24.25
N ALA A 59 -2.88 12.73 23.96
CA ALA A 59 -2.65 13.20 22.59
C ALA A 59 -1.81 12.17 21.80
N ALA A 60 -0.75 11.64 22.40
CA ALA A 60 0.06 10.59 21.79
C ALA A 60 -0.75 9.32 21.47
N PHE A 61 -1.63 8.90 22.39
CA PHE A 61 -2.55 7.78 22.19
C PHE A 61 -3.45 8.01 20.96
N MET A 62 -4.01 9.21 20.81
CA MET A 62 -4.84 9.55 19.65
C MET A 62 -4.06 9.51 18.34
N TRP A 63 -2.81 9.99 18.32
CA TRP A 63 -1.93 9.89 17.16
C TRP A 63 -1.61 8.43 16.79
N LEU A 64 -1.27 7.59 17.77
CA LEU A 64 -1.03 6.16 17.53
C LEU A 64 -2.29 5.42 17.06
N ARG A 65 -3.47 5.78 17.57
CA ARG A 65 -4.74 5.21 17.08
C ARG A 65 -4.98 5.55 15.61
N ARG A 66 -4.73 6.80 15.22
CA ARG A 66 -4.82 7.22 13.80
C ARG A 66 -3.81 6.44 12.96
N TRP A 67 -2.57 6.30 13.43
CA TRP A 67 -1.55 5.53 12.74
C TRP A 67 -1.91 4.05 12.54
N LEU A 68 -2.46 3.38 13.56
CA LEU A 68 -2.91 1.99 13.42
C LEU A 68 -4.04 1.84 12.40
N ALA A 69 -4.91 2.85 12.25
CA ALA A 69 -5.91 2.85 11.18
C ALA A 69 -5.25 2.95 9.79
N LEU A 70 -4.21 3.79 9.64
CA LEU A 70 -3.41 3.86 8.40
C LEU A 70 -2.73 2.53 8.07
N GLU A 71 -2.16 1.84 9.08
CA GLU A 71 -1.58 0.49 8.90
C GLU A 71 -2.64 -0.52 8.42
N GLY A 72 -3.85 -0.48 8.99
CA GLY A 72 -4.98 -1.28 8.54
C GLY A 72 -5.31 -1.05 7.07
N ASN A 73 -5.39 0.21 6.66
CA ASN A 73 -5.64 0.58 5.26
C ASN A 73 -4.52 0.10 4.33
N ARG A 74 -3.26 0.21 4.75
CA ARG A 74 -2.12 -0.28 3.96
C ARG A 74 -2.19 -1.78 3.70
N VAL A 75 -2.57 -2.58 4.70
CA VAL A 75 -2.76 -4.02 4.55
C VAL A 75 -3.85 -4.34 3.52
N LEU A 76 -4.94 -3.58 3.50
CA LEU A 76 -6.01 -3.74 2.49
C LEU A 76 -5.51 -3.42 1.08
N TYR A 77 -4.75 -2.34 0.91
CA TYR A 77 -4.12 -2.01 -0.38
C TYR A 77 -3.21 -3.13 -0.90
N TYR A 78 -2.43 -3.78 -0.03
CA TYR A 78 -1.60 -4.92 -0.46
C TYR A 78 -2.42 -6.14 -0.89
N LYS A 79 -3.54 -6.42 -0.22
CA LYS A 79 -4.45 -7.50 -0.63
C LYS A 79 -5.05 -7.21 -2.01
N TRP A 80 -5.41 -5.96 -2.29
CA TRP A 80 -5.92 -5.58 -3.60
C TRP A 80 -4.85 -5.61 -4.69
N LEU A 81 -3.60 -5.26 -4.38
CA LEU A 81 -2.49 -5.43 -5.33
C LEU A 81 -2.28 -6.90 -5.72
N ASP A 82 -2.28 -7.81 -4.74
CA ASP A 82 -2.16 -9.25 -5.00
C ASP A 82 -3.33 -9.78 -5.85
N HIS A 83 -4.54 -9.35 -5.50
CA HIS A 83 -5.74 -9.72 -6.22
C HIS A 83 -5.77 -9.19 -7.67
N ALA A 84 -5.42 -7.92 -7.88
CA ALA A 84 -5.34 -7.33 -9.21
C ALA A 84 -4.31 -8.05 -10.09
N LEU A 85 -3.17 -8.45 -9.52
CA LEU A 85 -2.16 -9.22 -10.25
C LEU A 85 -2.69 -10.59 -10.69
N LYS A 86 -3.43 -11.30 -9.82
CA LYS A 86 -4.03 -12.60 -10.16
C LYS A 86 -4.95 -12.49 -11.36
N LEU A 87 -5.85 -11.52 -11.35
CA LEU A 87 -6.74 -11.28 -12.49
C LEU A 87 -5.98 -10.93 -13.77
N TYR A 88 -4.93 -10.11 -13.67
CA TYR A 88 -4.08 -9.80 -14.81
C TYR A 88 -3.38 -11.03 -15.40
N ILE A 89 -2.95 -11.95 -14.54
CA ILE A 89 -2.33 -13.22 -14.96
C ILE A 89 -3.36 -14.14 -15.61
N GLU A 90 -4.56 -14.24 -15.05
CA GLU A 90 -5.63 -15.12 -15.55
C GLU A 90 -6.23 -14.61 -16.87
N ASP A 91 -6.37 -13.29 -17.01
CA ASP A 91 -6.85 -12.63 -18.22
C ASP A 91 -5.98 -11.40 -18.56
N PRO A 92 -5.02 -11.56 -19.50
CA PRO A 92 -4.16 -10.46 -19.94
C PRO A 92 -4.92 -9.28 -20.57
N THR A 93 -6.17 -9.45 -21.01
CA THR A 93 -6.99 -8.35 -21.54
C THR A 93 -7.42 -7.37 -20.45
N SER A 94 -7.32 -7.77 -19.18
CA SER A 94 -7.55 -6.93 -18.00
C SER A 94 -6.41 -5.94 -17.71
N HIS A 95 -5.39 -5.81 -18.56
CA HIS A 95 -4.26 -4.88 -18.38
C HIS A 95 -4.69 -3.46 -17.97
N ARG A 96 -5.75 -2.94 -18.61
CA ARG A 96 -6.31 -1.62 -18.30
C ARG A 96 -6.87 -1.55 -16.88
N GLN A 97 -7.59 -2.58 -16.44
CA GLN A 97 -8.14 -2.66 -15.08
C GLN A 97 -7.01 -2.76 -14.06
N TYR A 98 -6.01 -3.61 -14.32
CA TYR A 98 -4.82 -3.74 -13.48
C TYR A 98 -4.06 -2.41 -13.33
N ALA A 99 -3.82 -1.69 -14.43
CA ALA A 99 -3.16 -0.38 -14.42
C ALA A 99 -3.96 0.67 -13.62
N MET A 100 -5.28 0.62 -13.70
CA MET A 100 -6.14 1.54 -12.97
C MET A 100 -6.19 1.24 -11.48
N VAL A 101 -6.34 -0.04 -11.09
CA VAL A 101 -6.32 -0.46 -9.68
C VAL A 101 -4.96 -0.12 -9.04
N THR A 102 -3.86 -0.44 -9.73
CA THR A 102 -2.51 -0.09 -9.23
C THR A 102 -2.31 1.43 -9.09
N SER A 103 -2.89 2.24 -9.97
CA SER A 103 -2.87 3.71 -9.84
C SER A 103 -3.65 4.21 -8.62
N LEU A 104 -4.87 3.71 -8.41
CA LEU A 104 -5.69 4.05 -7.24
C LEU A 104 -4.97 3.67 -5.93
N ILE A 105 -4.40 2.47 -5.89
CA ILE A 105 -3.63 1.99 -4.74
C ILE A 105 -2.39 2.86 -4.50
N ALA A 106 -1.66 3.24 -5.57
CA ALA A 106 -0.50 4.13 -5.43
C ALA A 106 -0.88 5.50 -4.84
N GLN A 107 -2.02 6.06 -5.24
CA GLN A 107 -2.56 7.31 -4.66
C GLN A 107 -2.90 7.12 -3.17
N GLY A 108 -3.58 6.03 -2.82
CA GLY A 108 -3.91 5.71 -1.43
C GLY A 108 -2.68 5.52 -0.54
N LEU A 109 -1.65 4.84 -1.04
CA LEU A 109 -0.38 4.67 -0.33
C LEU A 109 0.39 5.99 -0.18
N ALA A 110 0.29 6.90 -1.15
CA ALA A 110 0.87 8.23 -1.05
C ALA A 110 0.17 9.08 0.03
N SER A 111 -1.16 9.05 0.07
CA SER A 111 -1.95 9.71 1.13
C SER A 111 -1.63 9.15 2.52
N ILE A 112 -1.54 7.82 2.67
CA ILE A 112 -1.10 7.19 3.92
C ILE A 112 0.28 7.70 4.37
N ARG A 113 1.21 7.92 3.43
CA ARG A 113 2.56 8.41 3.75
C ARG A 113 2.55 9.86 4.23
N GLU A 114 1.71 10.69 3.63
CA GLU A 114 1.52 12.08 4.07
C GLU A 114 0.91 12.13 5.48
N ASP A 115 -0.16 11.38 5.70
CA ASP A 115 -0.79 11.28 7.02
C ASP A 115 0.13 10.66 8.08
N GLY A 116 0.96 9.69 7.70
CA GLY A 116 2.00 9.14 8.58
C GLY A 116 3.03 10.19 9.00
N SER A 117 3.40 11.12 8.10
CA SER A 117 4.24 12.26 8.46
C SER A 117 3.58 13.19 9.48
N ASN A 118 2.26 13.41 9.36
CA ASN A 118 1.50 14.21 10.31
C ASN A 118 1.45 13.53 11.70
N VAL A 119 1.24 12.21 11.75
CA VAL A 119 1.32 11.43 12.99
C VAL A 119 2.68 11.61 13.65
N ARG A 120 3.78 11.44 12.90
CA ARG A 120 5.13 11.53 13.45
C ARG A 120 5.44 12.91 14.00
N GLU A 121 5.02 13.96 13.30
CA GLU A 121 5.15 15.33 13.81
C GLU A 121 4.31 15.55 15.07
N GLY A 122 3.07 15.05 15.09
CA GLY A 122 2.21 15.09 16.27
C GLY A 122 2.82 14.40 17.50
N LEU A 123 3.44 13.23 17.31
CA LEU A 123 4.14 12.52 18.40
C LEU A 123 5.33 13.32 18.94
N LYS A 124 6.10 14.00 18.09
CA LYS A 124 7.19 14.90 18.53
C LYS A 124 6.65 16.07 19.35
N GLN A 125 5.56 16.67 18.91
CA GLN A 125 4.92 17.79 19.63
C GLN A 125 4.39 17.37 21.00
N CYS A 126 4.04 16.10 21.17
CA CYS A 126 3.66 15.52 22.47
C CYS A 126 4.87 15.13 23.36
N GLY A 127 6.12 15.35 22.90
CA GLY A 127 7.33 14.91 23.61
C GLY A 127 7.51 13.39 23.64
N LYS A 128 7.03 12.69 22.60
CA LYS A 128 7.09 11.23 22.44
C LYS A 128 7.98 10.82 21.27
N GLU A 129 9.21 11.30 21.25
CA GLU A 129 10.18 11.03 20.19
C GLU A 129 10.54 9.56 20.06
N ASP A 130 10.47 8.79 21.15
CA ASP A 130 10.68 7.33 21.11
C ASP A 130 9.62 6.64 20.26
N LEU A 131 8.34 7.00 20.46
CA LEU A 131 7.21 6.49 19.67
C LEU A 131 7.29 6.95 18.22
N GLU A 132 7.70 8.19 17.97
CA GLU A 132 7.94 8.67 16.61
C GLU A 132 8.99 7.82 15.89
N ARG A 133 10.11 7.49 16.56
CA ARG A 133 11.17 6.66 15.99
C ARG A 133 10.69 5.24 15.70
N MET A 134 9.85 4.66 16.55
CA MET A 134 9.25 3.35 16.31
C MET A 134 8.34 3.38 15.07
N VAL A 135 7.44 4.37 14.98
CA VAL A 135 6.58 4.57 13.80
C VAL A 135 7.42 4.76 12.52
N ALA A 136 8.46 5.59 12.57
CA ALA A 136 9.35 5.81 11.43
C ALA A 136 10.09 4.52 11.00
N ALA A 137 10.45 3.66 11.95
CA ALA A 137 11.07 2.38 11.65
C ALA A 137 10.11 1.43 10.91
N VAL A 138 8.84 1.37 11.33
CA VAL A 138 7.79 0.60 10.62
C VAL A 138 7.60 1.14 9.21
N GLU A 139 7.47 2.46 9.03
CA GLU A 139 7.30 3.08 7.71
C GLU A 139 8.45 2.76 6.76
N LYS A 140 9.69 2.72 7.28
CA LYS A 140 10.88 2.35 6.49
C LYS A 140 10.84 0.88 6.03
N LEU A 141 10.40 -0.02 6.90
CA LEU A 141 10.19 -1.42 6.54
C LEU A 141 9.09 -1.55 5.48
N GLU A 142 8.01 -0.80 5.62
CA GLU A 142 6.89 -0.79 4.68
C GLU A 142 7.29 -0.28 3.29
N VAL A 143 8.11 0.78 3.20
CA VAL A 143 8.68 1.23 1.93
C VAL A 143 9.53 0.14 1.27
N THR A 144 10.29 -0.62 2.06
CA THR A 144 11.12 -1.72 1.56
C THR A 144 10.27 -2.89 1.06
N LYS A 145 9.19 -3.20 1.77
CA LYS A 145 8.19 -4.20 1.40
C LYS A 145 7.47 -3.82 0.10
N LEU A 146 6.97 -2.59 -0.03
CA LEU A 146 6.31 -2.12 -1.24
C LEU A 146 7.21 -2.21 -2.48
N LYS A 147 8.50 -1.83 -2.36
CA LYS A 147 9.46 -2.01 -3.45
C LYS A 147 9.63 -3.48 -3.85
N SER A 148 9.64 -4.38 -2.87
CA SER A 148 9.75 -5.83 -3.11
C SER A 148 8.48 -6.39 -3.75
N ILE A 149 7.29 -5.90 -3.36
CA ILE A 149 6.00 -6.25 -3.99
C ILE A 149 6.02 -5.83 -5.46
N ALA A 150 6.41 -4.59 -5.76
CA ALA A 150 6.45 -4.10 -7.14
C ALA A 150 7.41 -4.93 -8.01
N ARG A 151 8.59 -5.27 -7.49
CA ARG A 151 9.54 -6.16 -8.19
C ARG A 151 8.95 -7.54 -8.43
N TYR A 152 8.31 -8.12 -7.41
CA TYR A 152 7.67 -9.43 -7.52
C TYR A 152 6.58 -9.43 -8.59
N GLN A 153 5.71 -8.42 -8.61
CA GLN A 153 4.63 -8.30 -9.59
C GLN A 153 5.17 -8.24 -11.03
N VAL A 154 6.23 -7.46 -11.26
CA VAL A 154 6.89 -7.38 -12.58
C VAL A 154 7.47 -8.74 -12.97
N ALA A 155 8.30 -9.35 -12.12
CA ALA A 155 8.95 -10.65 -12.38
C ALA A 155 7.91 -11.76 -12.65
N ARG A 156 6.87 -11.82 -11.81
CA ARG A 156 5.76 -12.77 -11.92
C ARG A 156 5.04 -12.62 -13.26
N SER A 157 4.69 -11.38 -13.64
CA SER A 157 3.99 -11.12 -14.90
C SER A 157 4.81 -11.50 -16.13
N GLN A 158 6.12 -11.21 -16.12
CA GLN A 158 7.02 -11.52 -17.24
C GLN A 158 7.26 -13.03 -17.37
N SER A 159 7.36 -13.74 -16.24
CA SER A 159 7.52 -15.20 -16.20
C SER A 159 6.28 -15.92 -16.74
N VAL A 160 5.09 -15.54 -16.28
CA VAL A 160 3.84 -16.16 -16.73
C VAL A 160 3.55 -15.88 -18.21
N CYS A 161 3.81 -14.66 -18.69
CA CYS A 161 3.64 -14.32 -20.09
C CYS A 161 4.72 -14.90 -21.02
N GLY A 162 5.67 -15.69 -20.49
CA GLY A 162 6.72 -16.35 -21.27
C GLY A 162 7.76 -15.38 -21.86
N VAL A 163 7.86 -14.16 -21.33
CA VAL A 163 8.84 -13.16 -21.81
C VAL A 163 10.24 -13.53 -21.36
N GLN A 164 10.39 -13.93 -20.10
CA GLN A 164 11.66 -14.36 -19.50
C GLN A 164 11.39 -15.20 -18.25
N ASP A 165 12.20 -16.22 -17.99
CA ASP A 165 12.07 -17.05 -16.79
C ASP A 165 12.65 -16.32 -15.56
N PHE A 166 11.76 -15.92 -14.66
CA PHE A 166 12.08 -15.33 -13.36
C PHE A 166 11.63 -16.21 -12.19
N SER A 167 11.47 -17.53 -12.39
CA SER A 167 10.99 -18.45 -11.35
C SER A 167 11.81 -18.38 -10.06
N SER A 168 13.15 -18.41 -10.17
CA SER A 168 14.05 -18.30 -9.02
C SER A 168 13.97 -16.93 -8.32
N GLU A 169 13.93 -15.83 -9.08
CA GLU A 169 13.78 -14.48 -8.51
C GLU A 169 12.42 -14.32 -7.80
N CYS A 170 11.35 -14.89 -8.36
CA CYS A 170 10.04 -14.90 -7.72
C CYS A 170 10.07 -15.60 -6.35
N ASP A 171 10.74 -16.77 -6.26
CA ASP A 171 10.88 -17.51 -5.00
C ASP A 171 11.70 -16.72 -3.96
N GLU A 172 12.78 -16.08 -4.38
CA GLU A 172 13.60 -15.23 -3.51
C GLU A 172 12.83 -14.01 -3.00
N LEU A 173 12.11 -13.32 -3.89
CA LEU A 173 11.27 -12.19 -3.54
C LEU A 173 10.14 -12.59 -2.61
N GLN A 174 9.52 -13.76 -2.83
CA GLN A 174 8.47 -14.27 -1.94
C GLN A 174 9.00 -14.54 -0.53
N LYS A 175 10.18 -15.18 -0.40
CA LYS A 175 10.85 -15.37 0.91
C LYS A 175 11.18 -14.03 1.57
N SER A 176 11.69 -13.07 0.80
CA SER A 176 11.98 -11.72 1.29
C SER A 176 10.73 -11.01 1.80
N LEU A 177 9.62 -11.10 1.04
CA LEU A 177 8.33 -10.52 1.41
C LEU A 177 7.74 -11.14 2.68
N SER A 178 7.86 -12.46 2.87
CA SER A 178 7.46 -13.10 4.12
C SER A 178 8.27 -12.57 5.31
N SER A 179 9.59 -12.50 5.18
CA SER A 179 10.46 -11.95 6.24
C SER A 179 10.17 -10.47 6.54
N LEU A 180 9.94 -9.65 5.52
CA LEU A 180 9.57 -8.24 5.69
C LEU A 180 8.22 -8.09 6.38
N THR A 181 7.25 -8.96 6.05
CA THR A 181 5.93 -8.96 6.68
C THR A 181 6.02 -9.31 8.16
N GLU A 182 6.81 -10.31 8.52
CA GLU A 182 7.06 -10.66 9.93
C GLU A 182 7.71 -9.50 10.68
N LYS A 183 8.75 -8.87 10.12
CA LYS A 183 9.43 -7.71 10.73
C LYS A 183 8.49 -6.54 10.96
N VAL A 184 7.67 -6.20 9.96
CA VAL A 184 6.64 -5.16 10.10
C VAL A 184 5.70 -5.52 11.23
N ASN A 185 5.15 -6.73 11.25
CA ASN A 185 4.18 -7.15 12.26
C ASN A 185 4.77 -7.08 13.66
N THR A 186 6.00 -7.56 13.87
CA THR A 186 6.68 -7.42 15.16
C THR A 186 6.81 -5.97 15.59
N SER A 187 7.30 -5.08 14.72
CA SER A 187 7.43 -3.66 15.07
C SER A 187 6.09 -2.96 15.28
N VAL A 188 5.02 -3.38 14.60
CA VAL A 188 3.66 -2.89 14.85
C VAL A 188 3.15 -3.36 16.22
N GLU A 189 3.44 -4.60 16.63
CA GLU A 189 3.10 -5.09 17.97
C GLU A 189 3.86 -4.33 19.06
N ASP A 190 5.13 -3.99 18.83
CA ASP A 190 5.91 -3.16 19.76
C ASP A 190 5.23 -1.78 19.94
N VAL A 191 4.78 -1.14 18.86
CA VAL A 191 4.03 0.13 18.94
C VAL A 191 2.67 -0.05 19.67
N ARG A 192 1.99 -1.19 19.47
CA ARG A 192 0.72 -1.48 20.18
C ARG A 192 0.93 -1.67 21.68
N ALA A 193 2.03 -2.30 22.08
CA ALA A 193 2.39 -2.47 23.49
C ALA A 193 2.59 -1.10 24.16
N GLU A 194 3.40 -0.23 23.54
CA GLU A 194 3.60 1.13 24.04
C GLU A 194 2.29 1.95 24.07
N MET A 195 1.44 1.79 23.07
CA MET A 195 0.12 2.44 23.04
C MET A 195 -0.78 1.98 24.19
N ALA A 196 -0.71 0.70 24.57
CA ALA A 196 -1.48 0.17 25.69
C ALA A 196 -1.02 0.78 27.01
N ASP A 197 0.29 0.96 27.19
CA ASP A 197 0.85 1.61 28.38
C ASP A 197 0.36 3.06 28.53
N LEU A 198 0.30 3.82 27.43
CA LEU A 198 -0.29 5.18 27.41
C LEU A 198 -1.77 5.22 27.81
N SER A 199 -2.52 4.15 27.59
CA SER A 199 -3.95 4.07 27.96
C SER A 199 -4.19 3.67 29.42
N SER A 200 -3.14 3.20 30.10
CA SER A 200 -3.17 2.74 31.49
C SER A 200 -2.64 3.75 32.50
N ALA A 201 -2.00 4.82 32.02
CA ALA A 201 -1.47 5.95 32.79
C ALA A 201 -2.57 7.00 33.08
#